data_AF-A0A2A6E3H3-F1
#
_entry.id   AF-A0A2A6E3H3-F1
#
_cell.length_a   1.000
_cell.length_b   1.000
_cell.length_c   1.000
_cell.angle_alpha   90.00
_cell.angle_beta   90.00
_cell.angle_gamma   90.00
#
_symmetry.space_group_name_H-M   'P 1'
#
loop_
_entity.id
_entity.type
_entity.pdbx_description
1 polymer ?
#
loop_
_entity_poly.entity_id
_entity_poly.type
_entity_poly.pdbx_seq_one_letter_code
_entity_poly.pdbx_strand_id
1 'polypeptide(L)' 'MVVVRVEMLVQTFYGKPLKPGDVIEVSDVVAERWEKHGIARPVQGAAPEPPTPPKKGGKKNDAG' A
#
# COMPACT_ATOMS: atom_id res chain seq x y z
N MET A 1 -11.62 -4.47 -9.85
CA MET A 1 -10.55 -4.27 -8.86
C MET A 1 -9.59 -3.25 -9.44
N VAL A 2 -9.21 -2.26 -8.63
CA VAL A 2 -8.43 -1.08 -9.05
C VAL A 2 -7.23 -0.94 -8.14
N VAL A 3 -6.09 -0.61 -8.74
CA VAL A 3 -4.86 -0.31 -8.02
C VAL A 3 -4.89 1.13 -7.54
N VAL A 4 -4.75 1.34 -6.24
CA VAL A 4 -4.72 2.66 -5.62
C VAL A 4 -3.43 2.86 -4.85
N ARG A 5 -2.92 4.09 -4.87
CA ARG A 5 -1.84 4.56 -4.00
C ARG A 5 -2.45 5.24 -2.79
N VAL A 6 -2.17 4.70 -1.62
CA VAL A 6 -2.59 5.25 -0.34
C VAL A 6 -1.87 6.58 -0.11
N GLU A 7 -2.60 7.64 0.20
CA GLU A 7 -2.04 8.99 0.44
C GLU A 7 -1.93 9.27 1.94
N MET A 8 -2.57 8.46 2.80
CA MET A 8 -2.59 8.63 4.26
C MET A 8 -2.54 7.32 5.03
N LEU A 9 -2.15 7.36 6.31
CA LEU A 9 -2.09 6.16 7.15
C LEU A 9 -3.49 5.57 7.35
N VAL A 10 -3.68 4.31 6.93
CA VAL A 10 -4.90 3.53 7.21
C VAL A 10 -4.57 2.53 8.31
N GLN A 11 -5.08 2.74 9.53
CA GLN A 11 -4.68 1.93 10.68
C GLN A 11 -5.14 0.47 10.60
N THR A 12 -6.23 0.19 9.88
CA THR A 12 -6.79 -1.15 9.79
C THR A 12 -7.39 -1.39 8.42
N PHE A 13 -6.69 -2.18 7.60
CA PHE A 13 -7.20 -2.68 6.33
C PHE A 13 -6.80 -4.16 6.19
N TYR A 14 -7.78 -5.07 6.15
CA TYR A 14 -7.55 -6.53 6.17
C TYR A 14 -6.57 -7.01 7.27
N GLY A 15 -6.67 -6.41 8.47
CA GLY A 15 -5.82 -6.77 9.61
C GLY A 15 -4.39 -6.23 9.54
N LYS A 16 -4.05 -5.40 8.56
CA LYS A 16 -2.75 -4.72 8.46
C LYS A 16 -2.92 -3.22 8.32
N PRO A 17 -2.04 -2.41 8.94
CA PRO A 17 -2.00 -0.99 8.66
C PRO A 17 -1.38 -0.74 7.27
N LEU A 18 -1.93 0.22 6.53
CA LEU A 18 -1.35 0.72 5.28
C LEU A 18 -0.72 2.08 5.53
N LYS A 19 0.44 2.30 4.92
CA LYS A 19 1.19 3.55 5.01
C LYS A 19 0.92 4.43 3.79
N PRO A 20 1.02 5.76 3.95
CA PRO A 20 1.05 6.65 2.79
C PRO A 20 2.20 6.25 1.87
N GLY A 21 1.90 6.15 0.58
CA GLY A 21 2.77 5.65 -0.47
C GLY A 21 2.55 4.19 -0.85
N ASP A 22 1.85 3.39 -0.02
CA ASP A 22 1.57 1.99 -0.33
C ASP A 22 0.68 1.88 -1.57
N VAL A 23 1.03 0.97 -2.48
CA VAL A 23 0.24 0.66 -3.67
C VAL A 23 -0.44 -0.68 -3.44
N ILE A 24 -1.77 -0.68 -3.42
CA ILE A 24 -2.57 -1.88 -3.19
C ILE A 24 -3.71 -1.99 -4.17
N GLU A 25 -4.15 -3.23 -4.41
CA GLU A 25 -5.35 -3.51 -5.19
C GLU A 25 -6.56 -3.59 -4.27
N VAL A 26 -7.60 -2.83 -4.60
CA VAL A 26 -8.87 -2.79 -3.84
C VAL A 26 -10.06 -2.96 -4.79
N SER A 27 -11.25 -3.19 -4.24
CA SER A 27 -12.47 -3.17 -5.05
C SER A 27 -12.78 -1.74 -5.53
N ASP A 28 -13.48 -1.63 -6.66
CA ASP A 28 -13.87 -0.36 -7.26
C ASP A 28 -14.62 0.53 -6.27
N VAL A 29 -15.53 -0.06 -5.48
CA VAL A 29 -16.27 0.64 -4.41
C VAL A 29 -15.35 1.24 -3.34
N VAL A 30 -14.28 0.53 -2.96
CA VAL A 30 -13.30 1.03 -1.98
C VAL A 30 -12.44 2.12 -2.60
N ALA A 31 -12.01 1.95 -3.86
CA ALA A 31 -11.23 2.93 -4.59
C ALA A 31 -11.99 4.27 -4.73
N GLU A 32 -13.25 4.23 -5.18
CA GLU A 32 -14.10 5.43 -5.30
C GLU A 32 -14.29 6.13 -3.95
N ARG A 33 -14.54 5.34 -2.89
CA ARG A 33 -14.70 5.91 -1.54
C ARG A 33 -13.40 6.54 -1.07
N TRP A 34 -12.26 5.90 -1.30
CA TRP A 34 -10.98 6.43 -0.87
C TRP A 34 -10.58 7.67 -1.66
N GLU A 35 -10.83 7.71 -2.96
CA GLU A 35 -10.60 8.89 -3.79
C GLU A 35 -11.45 10.08 -3.32
N LYS A 36 -12.75 9.86 -3.11
CA LYS A 36 -13.68 10.89 -2.64
C LYS A 36 -13.29 11.48 -1.28
N HIS A 37 -12.70 10.67 -0.41
CA HIS A 37 -12.25 11.09 0.92
C HIS A 37 -10.77 11.51 0.96
N GLY A 38 -10.05 11.49 -0.17
CA GLY A 38 -8.62 11.82 -0.22
C GLY A 38 -7.72 10.83 0.51
N ILE A 39 -8.18 9.59 0.72
CA ILE A 39 -7.44 8.53 1.42
C ILE A 39 -6.41 7.87 0.49
N ALA A 40 -6.77 7.68 -0.77
CA ALA A 40 -5.92 7.07 -1.80
C ALA A 40 -6.33 7.56 -3.18
N ARG A 41 -5.44 7.43 -4.16
CA ARG A 41 -5.72 7.78 -5.57
C ARG A 41 -5.51 6.58 -6.49
N PRO A 42 -6.36 6.39 -7.50
CA PRO A 42 -6.14 5.35 -8.51
C PRO A 42 -4.85 5.61 -9.26
N VAL A 43 -4.04 4.55 -9.39
CA VAL A 43 -2.80 4.59 -10.17
C VAL A 43 -3.16 4.23 -11.61
N GLN A 44 -3.38 5.25 -12.44
CA GLN A 44 -3.77 5.06 -13.83
C GLN A 44 -2.53 4.64 -14.65
N GLY A 45 -2.46 3.35 -15.01
CA GLY A 45 -1.49 2.85 -16.01
C GLY A 45 -0.22 2.15 -15.49
N ALA A 46 -0.06 1.95 -14.18
CA ALA A 46 0.97 1.03 -13.67
C ALA A 46 0.28 -0.23 -13.18
N ALA A 47 0.55 -1.36 -13.84
CA ALA A 47 0.29 -2.67 -13.25
C ALA A 47 0.83 -2.64 -11.80
N PRO A 48 0.10 -3.21 -10.82
CA PRO A 48 0.57 -3.21 -9.45
C PRO A 48 1.85 -4.02 -9.45
N GLU A 49 3.01 -3.37 -9.40
CA GLU A 49 4.21 -4.07 -8.98
C GLU A 49 3.87 -4.52 -7.55
N PRO A 50 3.71 -5.84 -7.31
CA PRO A 50 3.36 -6.31 -5.98
C PRO A 50 4.37 -5.70 -5.03
N PRO A 51 3.95 -5.17 -3.87
CA PRO A 51 4.87 -4.54 -2.93
C PRO A 51 5.96 -5.56 -2.66
N THR A 52 7.15 -5.32 -3.23
CA THR A 52 8.31 -6.16 -2.94
C THR A 52 8.39 -6.14 -1.41
N PRO A 53 8.19 -7.28 -0.72
CA PRO A 53 8.31 -7.28 0.73
C PRO A 53 9.66 -6.65 1.03
N PRO A 54 9.76 -5.73 1.99
CA PRO A 54 11.00 -5.02 2.24
C PRO A 54 12.10 -6.08 2.35
N LYS A 55 13.08 -6.01 1.43
CA LYS A 55 14.30 -6.81 1.51
C LYS A 55 14.73 -6.69 2.97
N LYS A 56 14.69 -7.80 3.70
CA LYS A 56 15.12 -7.90 5.09
C LYS A 56 16.64 -7.69 5.10
N GLY A 57 17.04 -6.45 4.90
CA GLY A 57 18.41 -5.99 4.93
C GLY A 57 18.76 -5.65 6.36
N GLY A 58 19.52 -6.54 6.99
CA GLY A 58 20.43 -6.15 8.06
C GLY A 58 20.03 -6.61 9.46
N LYS A 59 20.67 -7.69 9.91
CA LYS A 59 21.44 -7.59 11.14
C LYS A 59 22.72 -8.42 11.02
N LYS A 60 23.84 -7.72 10.77
CA LYS A 60 25.19 -8.22 11.04
C LYS A 60 25.29 -8.42 12.55
N ASN A 61 25.69 -9.61 13.00
CA ASN A 61 26.34 -9.78 14.29
C ASN A 61 27.59 -10.63 14.06
N ASP A 62 28.71 -9.91 13.97
CA ASP A 62 30.05 -10.38 14.28
C ASP A 62 30.12 -10.69 15.78
N ALA A 63 30.57 -11.89 16.12
CA ALA A 63 31.04 -12.36 17.43
C ALA A 63 31.67 -13.72 17.11
N GLY A 64 32.95 -13.99 17.28
CA GLY A 64 33.86 -13.58 18.35
C GLY A 64 34.50 -14.86 18.85
#